data_AF-A0A972WJH1-F1
#
_entry.id   AF-A0A972WJH1-F1
#
_cell.length_a   1.000
_cell.length_b   1.000
_cell.length_c   1.000
_cell.angle_alpha   90.00
_cell.angle_beta   90.00
_cell.angle_gamma   90.00
#
_symmetry.space_group_name_H-M   'P 1'
#
loop_
_entity.id
_entity.type
_entity.pdbx_description
1 polymer ?
#
loop_
_entity_poly.entity_id
_entity_poly.type
_entity_poly.pdbx_seq_one_letter_code
_entity_poly.pdbx_strand_id
1 'polypeptide(L)'
;MSDSDESGQMNRRADEGSSYGGTERRKRMYGVLYTCYGAIGEVEDWLDDHCQQEFHLVIEDIDDDLIRKSLKIMFESEADKIVFINQFAKKS
;
A
#
# COMPACT_ATOMS: atom_id res chain seq x y z
N MET A 1 17.63 -42.64 -53.45
CA MET A 1 17.19 -43.44 -52.28
C MET A 1 17.18 -42.44 -51.13
N SER A 2 16.16 -41.61 -50.88
CA SER A 2 14.69 -41.87 -50.76
C SER A 2 14.49 -43.05 -49.80
N ASP A 3 13.85 -42.93 -48.64
CA ASP A 3 12.57 -42.29 -48.26
C ASP A 3 12.67 -41.70 -46.82
N SER A 4 12.10 -40.55 -46.44
CA SER A 4 10.69 -40.19 -46.15
C SER A 4 10.04 -40.94 -44.97
N ASP A 5 9.16 -40.22 -44.25
CA ASP A 5 8.28 -40.57 -43.11
C ASP A 5 8.81 -40.33 -41.68
N GLU A 6 8.08 -39.77 -40.70
CA GLU A 6 6.67 -39.39 -40.59
C GLU A 6 6.49 -38.38 -39.42
N SER A 7 5.60 -37.42 -39.63
CA SER A 7 4.70 -36.66 -38.75
C SER A 7 4.85 -36.66 -37.21
N GLY A 8 4.69 -35.46 -36.63
CA GLY A 8 4.39 -35.28 -35.20
C GLY A 8 4.03 -33.84 -34.82
N GLN A 9 2.93 -33.30 -35.36
CA GLN A 9 2.31 -32.09 -34.82
C GLN A 9 1.93 -32.34 -33.35
N MET A 10 2.53 -31.59 -32.43
CA MET A 10 1.95 -31.37 -31.10
C MET A 10 1.89 -29.87 -30.81
N ASN A 11 0.84 -29.28 -31.36
CA ASN A 11 0.18 -28.13 -30.78
C ASN A 11 -0.26 -28.49 -29.35
N ARG A 12 0.17 -27.73 -28.34
CA ARG A 12 -0.70 -27.21 -27.27
C ARG A 12 0.08 -26.47 -26.15
N ARG A 13 -0.43 -25.26 -25.89
CA ARG A 13 -0.25 -24.40 -24.70
C ARG A 13 0.97 -23.49 -24.74
N ALA A 14 0.85 -22.44 -25.57
CA ALA A 14 1.23 -21.12 -25.08
C ALA A 14 0.44 -20.87 -23.79
N ASP A 15 1.12 -20.93 -22.65
CA ASP A 15 0.59 -20.41 -21.41
C ASP A 15 0.60 -18.88 -21.56
N GLU A 16 -0.56 -18.36 -21.95
CA GLU A 16 -0.95 -16.96 -21.71
C GLU A 16 -1.06 -16.76 -20.19
N GLY A 17 0.09 -16.78 -19.52
CA GLY A 17 0.25 -16.25 -18.17
C GLY A 17 0.23 -14.74 -18.25
N SER A 18 -1.00 -14.20 -18.34
CA SER A 18 -1.40 -12.80 -18.18
C SER A 18 -0.25 -11.83 -17.91
N SER A 19 0.01 -11.01 -18.93
CA SER A 19 0.54 -9.67 -18.77
C SER A 19 -0.26 -8.92 -17.70
N TYR A 20 0.20 -8.97 -16.45
CA TYR A 20 -0.11 -7.92 -15.48
C TYR A 20 0.74 -6.71 -15.86
N GLY A 21 0.34 -6.12 -16.99
CA GLY A 21 0.70 -4.76 -17.36
C GLY A 21 0.24 -3.85 -16.24
N GLY A 22 1.23 -3.26 -15.59
CA GLY A 22 1.04 -2.36 -14.48
C GLY A 22 2.39 -1.92 -13.98
N THR A 23 3.15 -1.20 -14.81
CA THR A 23 4.05 -0.18 -14.26
C THR A 23 3.18 0.91 -13.65
N GLU A 24 2.44 0.55 -12.61
CA GLU A 24 1.95 1.51 -11.64
C GLU A 24 3.24 2.07 -11.06
N ARG A 25 3.64 3.22 -11.61
CA ARG A 25 4.80 3.96 -11.15
C ARG A 25 4.60 4.03 -9.66
N ARG A 26 5.41 3.30 -8.87
CA ARG A 26 5.31 3.30 -7.41
C ARG A 26 5.27 4.76 -6.99
N LYS A 27 4.07 5.24 -6.70
CA LYS A 27 3.84 6.64 -6.40
C LYS A 27 4.67 6.90 -5.16
N ARG A 28 5.60 7.86 -5.22
CA ARG A 28 6.41 8.16 -4.06
C ARG A 28 5.47 8.69 -2.99
N MET A 29 5.29 7.90 -1.93
CA MET A 29 4.48 8.28 -0.78
C MET A 29 5.38 8.71 0.37
N TYR A 30 4.88 9.65 1.15
CA TYR A 30 5.55 10.21 2.30
C TYR A 30 5.08 9.49 3.56
N GLY A 31 5.95 8.68 4.17
CA GLY A 31 5.61 7.91 5.36
C GLY A 31 5.81 8.67 6.68
N VAL A 32 4.97 8.36 7.66
CA VAL A 32 5.10 8.72 9.09
C VAL A 32 4.81 7.48 9.93
N LEU A 33 5.66 7.22 10.92
CA LEU A 33 5.35 6.29 12.00
C LEU A 33 4.76 7.09 13.17
N TYR A 34 3.60 6.66 13.64
CA TYR A 34 2.86 7.34 14.68
C TYR A 34 2.36 6.33 15.70
N THR A 35 2.54 6.63 16.99
CA THR A 35 2.03 5.80 18.08
C THR A 35 0.81 6.47 18.68
N CYS A 36 -0.30 5.74 18.78
CA CYS A 36 -1.50 6.20 19.46
C CYS A 36 -1.87 5.28 20.62
N TYR A 37 -2.47 5.87 21.66
CA TYR A 37 -2.96 5.16 22.85
C TYR A 37 -4.50 5.02 22.86
N GLY A 38 -5.17 5.66 21.89
CA GLY A 38 -6.63 5.73 21.78
C GLY A 38 -7.19 4.82 20.69
N ALA A 39 -8.38 5.17 20.21
CA ALA A 39 -8.99 4.53 19.06
C ALA A 39 -8.29 4.97 17.78
N ILE A 40 -8.03 4.03 16.86
CA ILE A 40 -7.49 4.34 15.54
C ILE A 40 -8.47 5.21 14.73
N GLY A 41 -9.77 5.06 14.98
CA GLY A 41 -10.82 5.86 14.33
C GLY A 41 -10.62 7.36 14.51
N GLU A 42 -10.11 7.84 15.66
CA GLU A 42 -9.81 9.27 15.83
C GLU A 42 -8.71 9.77 14.89
N VAL A 43 -7.78 8.88 14.51
CA VAL A 43 -6.74 9.16 13.53
C VAL A 43 -7.33 9.15 12.12
N GLU A 44 -8.17 8.17 11.79
CA GLU A 44 -8.84 8.05 10.49
C GLU A 44 -9.77 9.24 10.22
N ASP A 45 -10.65 9.57 11.17
CA ASP A 45 -11.56 10.71 11.08
C ASP A 45 -10.78 12.02 10.85
N TRP A 46 -9.67 12.22 11.57
CA TRP A 46 -8.84 13.40 11.38
C TRP A 46 -8.19 13.44 9.99
N LEU A 47 -7.70 12.29 9.50
CA LEU A 47 -7.07 12.19 8.18
C LEU A 47 -8.08 12.48 7.07
N ASP A 48 -9.30 11.95 7.16
CA ASP A 48 -10.39 12.19 6.21
C ASP A 48 -10.81 13.67 6.16
N ASP A 49 -10.83 14.35 7.30
CA ASP A 49 -11.23 15.77 7.39
C ASP A 49 -10.15 16.76 6.89
N HIS A 50 -8.87 16.39 6.99
CA HIS A 50 -7.75 17.33 6.80
C HIS A 50 -6.83 17.01 5.61
N CYS A 51 -6.78 15.76 5.13
CA CYS A 51 -5.97 15.40 3.97
C CYS A 51 -6.73 15.73 2.68
N GLN A 52 -6.04 16.35 1.73
CA GLN A 52 -6.64 16.69 0.43
C GLN A 52 -6.43 15.60 -0.61
N GLN A 53 -5.44 14.71 -0.39
CA GLN A 53 -5.06 13.64 -1.29
C GLN A 53 -5.21 12.27 -0.61
N GLU A 54 -4.97 11.20 -1.37
CA GLU A 54 -5.04 9.85 -0.82
C GLU A 54 -3.99 9.64 0.27
N PHE A 55 -4.39 8.88 1.28
CA PHE A 55 -3.52 8.35 2.31
C PHE A 55 -3.77 6.85 2.49
N HIS A 56 -2.78 6.16 3.04
CA HIS A 56 -2.92 4.78 3.49
C HIS A 56 -2.49 4.68 4.95
N LEU A 57 -3.34 4.08 5.77
CA LEU A 57 -3.06 3.79 7.17
C LEU A 57 -2.88 2.28 7.33
N VAL A 58 -1.75 1.89 7.93
CA VAL A 58 -1.41 0.49 8.22
C VAL A 58 -1.10 0.39 9.70
N ILE A 59 -1.67 -0.62 10.36
CA ILE A 59 -1.28 -0.98 11.73
C ILE A 59 -0.04 -1.85 11.63
N GLU A 60 1.08 -1.37 12.17
CA GLU A 60 2.35 -2.11 12.18
C GLU A 60 2.47 -2.99 13.43
N ASP A 61 1.95 -2.51 14.56
CA ASP A 61 2.06 -3.21 15.84
C ASP A 61 0.93 -2.79 16.79
N ILE A 62 0.51 -3.71 17.66
CA ILE A 62 -0.42 -3.45 18.76
C ILE A 62 0.12 -4.17 19.98
N ASP A 63 0.15 -3.50 21.13
CA ASP A 63 0.54 -4.14 22.38
C ASP A 63 -0.50 -5.17 22.87
N ASP A 64 -0.06 -6.06 23.77
CA ASP A 64 -0.91 -7.15 24.30
C ASP A 64 -2.18 -6.62 25.00
N ASP A 65 -2.09 -5.42 25.59
CA ASP A 65 -3.20 -4.76 26.29
C ASP A 65 -4.12 -3.96 25.35
N LEU A 66 -3.83 -3.90 24.05
CA LEU A 66 -4.56 -3.12 23.04
C LEU A 66 -4.67 -1.63 23.39
N ILE A 67 -3.76 -1.11 24.19
CA ILE A 67 -3.70 0.29 24.60
C ILE A 67 -2.88 1.04 23.55
N ARG A 68 -1.66 0.59 23.27
CA ARG A 68 -0.71 1.26 22.38
C ARG A 68 -0.69 0.59 21.00
N LYS A 69 -0.96 1.38 19.96
CA LYS A 69 -0.87 0.96 18.56
C LYS A 69 0.21 1.76 17.84
N SER A 70 1.02 1.07 17.05
CA SER A 70 1.98 1.70 16.14
C SER A 70 1.37 1.68 14.74
N LEU A 71 1.17 2.87 14.18
CA LEU A 71 0.59 3.10 12.89
C LEU A 71 1.66 3.60 11.92
N LYS A 72 1.61 3.11 10.69
CA LYS A 72 2.32 3.67 9.55
C LYS A 72 1.31 4.34 8.63
N ILE A 73 1.48 5.65 8.47
CA ILE A 73 0.61 6.48 7.64
C ILE A 73 1.43 6.94 6.44
N MET A 74 0.95 6.65 5.25
CA MET A 74 1.58 6.97 3.97
C MET A 74 0.72 8.00 3.26
N PHE A 75 1.29 9.17 3.00
CA PHE A 75 0.60 10.27 2.32
C PHE A 75 1.04 10.36 0.87
N GLU A 76 0.13 10.64 -0.04
CA GLU A 76 0.50 11.05 -1.40
C GLU A 76 1.24 12.39 -1.40
N SER A 77 0.80 13.32 -0.55
CA SER A 77 1.29 14.69 -0.47
C SER A 77 2.22 14.89 0.72
N GLU A 78 3.37 15.55 0.50
CA GLU A 78 4.23 15.98 1.60
C GLU A 78 3.56 17.04 2.48
N ALA A 79 2.72 17.89 1.89
CA ALA A 79 1.99 18.92 2.63
C ALA A 79 1.03 18.30 3.65
N ASP A 80 0.29 17.26 3.26
CA ASP A 80 -0.66 16.55 4.13
C ASP A 80 0.08 15.88 5.29
N LYS A 81 1.24 15.26 5.01
CA LYS A 81 2.14 14.76 6.05
C LYS A 81 2.56 15.86 7.04
N ILE A 82 2.98 17.03 6.55
CA ILE A 82 3.43 18.14 7.40
C ILE A 82 2.28 18.66 8.26
N VAL A 83 1.08 18.73 7.70
CA VAL A 83 -0.15 19.13 8.42
C VAL A 83 -0.47 18.11 9.51
N PHE A 84 -0.45 16.80 9.21
CA PHE A 84 -0.61 15.74 10.20
C PHE A 84 0.37 15.85 11.35
N ILE A 85 1.68 15.97 11.04
CA ILE A 85 2.72 16.09 12.06
C ILE A 85 2.48 17.33 12.95
N ASN A 86 2.18 18.47 12.34
CA ASN A 86 2.12 19.73 13.06
C ASN A 86 0.84 19.91 13.87
N GLN A 87 -0.29 19.41 13.38
CA GLN A 87 -1.60 19.71 13.96
C GLN A 87 -2.14 18.58 14.82
N PHE A 88 -1.85 17.32 14.46
CA PHE A 88 -2.34 16.14 15.16
C PHE A 88 -1.24 15.48 15.99
N ALA A 89 -0.16 15.02 15.35
CA ALA A 89 0.85 14.19 16.01
C ALA A 89 1.64 14.94 17.10
N LYS A 90 1.83 16.26 16.98
CA LYS A 90 2.46 17.09 18.01
C LYS A 90 1.61 17.28 19.28
N LYS A 91 0.31 16.99 19.23
CA LYS A 91 -0.60 17.19 20.36
C LYS A 91 -0.81 15.92 21.20
N SER A 92 -0.24 14.79 20.79
CA SER A 92 -0.38 13.48 21.45
C SER A 92 0.82 13.13 22.32
#